data_AF-A0A6B1DNC9-F1
#
_entry.id   AF-A0A6B1DNC9-F1
#
_cell.length_a   1.000
_cell.length_b   1.000
_cell.length_c   1.000
_cell.angle_alpha   90.00
_cell.angle_beta   90.00
_cell.angle_gamma   90.00
#
_symmetry.space_group_name_H-M   'P 1'
#
loop_
_entity.id
_entity.type
_entity.pdbx_description
1 polymer ?
#
loop_
_entity_poly.entity_id
_entity_poly.type
_entity_poly.pdbx_seq_one_letter_code
_entity_poly.pdbx_strand_id
1 'polypeptide(L)'
;MKVQIVHPQFEELLASQLAGRLTSDEASRLQEHLSTCSICRTRQAELSAVSSAMVRQEFPGPSKHLEERLRSSIAALDPVPERFRPFKLAMLLAILVMPPLFVYSRLLLGMVALPGITALGAIETVGASLSVASLWPLMYWVGTNAVAPATTQLAEANSMLQLVMPSWVAASTWLLTAVAGVGLVYLRNLIGRTPAPSHA
;
A
#
# COMPACT_ATOMS: atom_id res chain seq x y z
N MET A 1 -29.63 -5.20 33.25
CA MET A 1 -28.69 -4.65 32.25
C MET A 1 -29.01 -5.29 30.90
N LYS A 2 -29.52 -4.54 29.91
CA LYS A 2 -29.69 -5.04 28.54
C LYS A 2 -28.35 -4.90 27.83
N VAL A 3 -27.77 -6.02 27.39
CA VAL A 3 -26.58 -6.02 26.53
C VAL A 3 -27.01 -5.47 25.17
N GLN A 4 -26.54 -4.27 24.81
CA GLN A 4 -26.75 -3.73 23.48
C GLN A 4 -25.74 -4.38 22.53
N ILE A 5 -26.22 -4.91 21.40
CA ILE A 5 -25.37 -5.45 20.35
C ILE A 5 -24.74 -4.26 19.64
N VAL A 6 -23.44 -4.08 19.81
CA VAL A 6 -22.66 -3.02 19.17
C VAL A 6 -22.14 -3.54 17.83
N HIS A 7 -22.33 -2.75 16.77
CA HIS A 7 -21.77 -3.05 15.45
C HIS A 7 -20.44 -2.29 15.26
N PRO A 8 -19.27 -2.90 15.51
CA PRO A 8 -18.00 -2.18 15.61
C PRO A 8 -17.62 -1.44 14.32
N GLN A 9 -17.91 -2.02 13.16
CA GLN A 9 -17.60 -1.39 11.86
C GLN A 9 -18.40 -0.09 11.63
N PHE A 10 -19.61 0.01 12.19
CA PHE A 10 -20.44 1.21 12.03
C PHE A 10 -20.14 2.28 13.08
N GLU A 11 -19.54 1.93 14.21
CA GLU A 11 -19.06 2.93 15.17
C GLU A 11 -17.96 3.80 14.57
N GLU A 12 -17.05 3.20 13.80
CA GLU A 12 -15.97 3.93 13.11
C GLU A 12 -16.52 4.89 12.05
N LEU A 13 -17.56 4.47 11.30
CA LEU A 13 -18.25 5.33 10.34
C LEU A 13 -18.99 6.49 11.03
N LEU A 14 -19.66 6.23 12.16
CA LEU A 14 -20.32 7.29 12.95
C LEU A 14 -19.30 8.30 13.50
N ALA A 15 -18.16 7.83 14.02
CA ALA A 15 -17.09 8.71 14.50
C ALA A 15 -16.51 9.56 13.36
N SER A 16 -16.28 8.96 12.20
CA SER A 16 -15.78 9.64 11.00
C SER A 16 -16.77 10.67 10.45
N GLN A 17 -18.09 10.42 10.59
CA GLN A 17 -19.14 11.36 10.21
C GLN A 17 -19.09 12.61 11.10
N LEU A 18 -18.96 12.43 12.41
CA LEU A 18 -18.86 13.53 13.38
C LEU A 18 -17.58 14.34 13.20
N ALA A 19 -16.49 13.71 12.74
CA ALA A 19 -15.23 14.37 12.41
C ALA A 19 -15.25 15.07 11.04
N GLY A 20 -16.31 14.93 10.24
CA GLY A 20 -16.40 15.49 8.89
C GLY A 20 -15.44 14.85 7.88
N ARG A 21 -15.03 13.60 8.10
CA ARG A 21 -14.04 12.87 7.28
C ARG A 21 -14.62 11.78 6.40
N LEU A 22 -15.95 11.67 6.35
CA LEU A 22 -16.62 10.61 5.62
C LEU A 22 -16.53 10.84 4.10
N THR A 23 -16.18 9.80 3.35
CA THR A 23 -16.30 9.82 1.88
C THR A 23 -17.76 9.66 1.44
N SER A 24 -18.06 9.95 0.17
CA SER A 24 -19.43 9.83 -0.37
C SER A 24 -19.96 8.38 -0.37
N ASP A 25 -19.10 7.40 -0.65
CA ASP A 25 -19.46 5.98 -0.63
C ASP A 25 -19.76 5.50 0.81
N GLU A 26 -18.89 5.86 1.76
CA GLU A 26 -19.09 5.56 3.19
C GLU A 26 -20.35 6.22 3.75
N ALA A 27 -20.65 7.46 3.34
CA ALA A 27 -21.88 8.16 3.71
C ALA A 27 -23.12 7.40 3.24
N SER A 28 -23.11 6.90 2.01
CA SER A 28 -24.22 6.14 1.44
C SER A 28 -24.44 4.84 2.21
N ARG A 29 -23.36 4.08 2.49
CA ARG A 29 -23.42 2.84 3.28
C ARG A 29 -23.91 3.06 4.71
N LEU A 30 -23.42 4.12 5.36
CA LEU A 30 -23.87 4.49 6.70
C LEU A 30 -25.35 4.84 6.70
N GLN A 31 -25.82 5.61 5.71
CA GLN A 31 -27.21 6.01 5.62
C GLN A 31 -28.15 4.83 5.33
N GLU A 32 -27.73 3.90 4.46
CA GLU A 32 -28.43 2.64 4.24
C GLU A 32 -28.58 1.84 5.55
N HIS A 33 -27.51 1.70 6.32
CA HIS A 33 -27.56 1.00 7.62
C HIS A 33 -28.46 1.72 8.63
N LEU A 34 -28.41 3.05 8.70
CA LEU A 34 -29.24 3.82 9.62
C LEU A 34 -30.73 3.75 9.27
N SER A 35 -31.07 3.47 8.01
CA SER A 35 -32.47 3.26 7.58
C SER A 35 -33.07 1.98 8.17
N THR A 36 -32.24 0.95 8.42
CA THR A 36 -32.68 -0.38 8.88
C THR A 36 -32.42 -0.62 10.37
N CYS A 37 -31.35 -0.05 10.93
CA CYS A 37 -30.92 -0.30 12.32
C CYS A 37 -31.33 0.83 13.27
N SER A 38 -32.35 0.59 14.11
CA SER A 38 -32.83 1.55 15.12
C SER A 38 -31.82 1.80 16.24
N ILE A 39 -30.99 0.82 16.59
CA ILE A 39 -29.96 0.94 17.63
C ILE A 39 -28.88 1.94 17.18
N CYS A 40 -28.34 1.77 15.98
CA CYS A 40 -27.33 2.69 15.43
C CYS A 40 -27.89 4.10 15.21
N ARG A 41 -29.17 4.22 14.86
CA ARG A 41 -29.86 5.53 14.75
C ARG A 41 -29.96 6.24 16.10
N THR A 42 -30.31 5.50 17.16
CA THR A 42 -30.34 6.04 18.52
C THR A 42 -28.94 6.48 18.95
N ARG A 43 -27.91 5.67 18.66
CA ARG A 43 -26.52 6.00 18.96
C ARG A 43 -26.04 7.26 18.23
N GLN A 44 -26.40 7.43 16.95
CA GLN A 44 -26.12 8.65 16.19
C GLN A 44 -26.76 9.88 16.84
N ALA A 45 -28.02 9.76 17.27
CA ALA A 45 -28.71 10.85 17.97
C ALA A 45 -28.04 11.21 19.30
N GLU A 46 -27.61 10.22 20.09
CA GLU A 46 -26.86 10.44 21.33
C GLU A 46 -25.53 11.17 21.06
N LEU A 47 -24.74 10.68 20.10
CA LEU A 47 -23.43 11.27 19.80
C LEU A 47 -23.55 12.68 19.22
N SER A 48 -24.55 12.93 18.37
CA SER A 48 -24.81 14.28 17.84
C SER A 48 -25.32 15.24 18.92
N ALA A 49 -26.09 14.76 19.89
CA ALA A 49 -26.47 15.56 21.06
C ALA A 49 -25.22 15.96 21.87
N VAL A 50 -24.33 15.00 22.16
CA VAL A 50 -23.06 15.26 22.87
C VAL A 50 -22.18 16.23 22.09
N SER A 51 -21.97 16.02 20.79
CA SER A 51 -21.14 16.93 19.98
C SER A 51 -21.72 18.35 19.97
N SER A 52 -23.03 18.49 19.85
CA SER A 52 -23.70 19.80 19.90
C SER A 52 -23.59 20.48 21.27
N ALA A 53 -23.52 19.70 22.36
CA ALA A 53 -23.31 20.21 23.71
C ALA A 53 -21.86 20.68 23.89
N MET A 54 -20.88 19.92 23.37
CA MET A 54 -19.47 20.30 23.43
C MET A 54 -19.16 21.58 22.65
N VAL A 55 -19.79 21.79 21.49
CA VAL A 55 -19.59 23.02 20.69
C VAL A 55 -20.07 24.28 21.42
N ARG A 56 -21.10 24.17 22.26
CA ARG A 56 -21.62 25.31 23.03
C ARG A 56 -20.78 25.63 24.26
N GLN A 57 -19.88 24.75 24.65
CA GLN A 57 -19.04 24.96 25.80
C GLN A 57 -17.87 25.86 25.39
N GLU A 58 -17.80 27.06 25.96
CA GLU A 58 -16.61 27.89 25.87
C GLU A 58 -15.48 27.17 26.60
N PHE A 59 -14.54 26.64 25.83
CA PHE A 59 -13.32 26.08 26.40
C PHE A 59 -12.50 27.26 26.95
N PRO A 60 -12.10 27.22 28.23
CA PRO A 60 -11.22 28.24 28.76
C PRO A 60 -9.97 28.30 27.88
N GLY A 61 -9.56 29.52 27.52
CA GLY A 61 -8.34 29.72 26.76
C GLY A 61 -7.15 29.04 27.45
N PRO A 62 -6.11 28.66 26.68
CA PRO A 62 -4.91 28.07 27.26
C PRO A 62 -4.34 28.96 28.37
N SER A 63 -3.74 28.36 29.40
CA SER A 63 -3.15 29.14 30.49
C SER A 63 -2.08 30.09 29.95
N LYS A 64 -1.95 31.29 30.53
CA LYS A 64 -0.99 32.31 30.09
C LYS A 64 0.47 31.80 30.07
N HIS A 65 0.77 30.78 30.87
CA HIS A 65 2.10 30.17 30.99
C HIS A 65 2.28 28.90 30.15
N LEU A 66 1.27 28.49 29.37
CA LEU A 66 1.37 27.28 28.55
C LEU A 66 2.53 27.40 27.56
N GLU A 67 2.66 28.54 26.89
CA GLU A 67 3.70 28.77 25.89
C GLU A 67 5.11 28.72 26.51
N GLU A 68 5.29 29.34 27.67
CA GLU A 68 6.58 29.35 28.36
C GLU A 68 6.95 27.96 28.88
N ARG A 69 5.99 27.23 29.44
CA ARG A 69 6.18 25.81 29.78
C ARG A 69 6.54 24.98 28.55
N LEU A 70 5.83 25.14 27.43
CA LEU A 70 6.10 24.40 26.20
C LEU A 70 7.52 24.69 25.68
N ARG A 71 7.92 25.97 25.68
CA ARG A 71 9.26 26.40 25.26
C ARG A 71 10.33 25.82 26.18
N SER A 72 10.11 25.84 27.50
CA SER A 72 11.03 25.23 28.46
C SER A 72 11.12 23.71 28.29
N SER A 73 10.01 23.03 28.02
CA SER A 73 9.99 21.59 27.77
C SER A 73 10.72 21.23 26.47
N ILE A 74 10.53 22.01 25.40
CA ILE A 74 11.22 21.83 24.12
C ILE A 74 12.72 22.15 24.26
N ALA A 75 13.09 23.15 25.06
CA ALA A 75 14.49 23.47 25.33
C ALA A 75 15.18 22.43 26.22
N ALA A 76 14.44 21.79 27.13
CA ALA A 76 14.93 20.71 27.98
C ALA A 76 15.04 19.36 27.24
N LEU A 77 14.32 19.20 26.12
CA LEU A 77 14.58 18.11 25.20
C LEU A 77 15.95 18.34 24.57
N ASP A 78 16.92 17.50 24.94
CA ASP A 78 18.26 17.53 24.37
C ASP A 78 18.19 17.60 22.84
N PRO A 79 19.01 18.46 22.20
CA PRO A 79 19.11 18.46 20.75
C PRO A 79 19.43 17.05 20.29
N VAL A 80 18.68 16.56 19.29
CA VAL A 80 18.76 15.18 18.78
C VAL A 80 20.23 14.75 18.72
N PRO A 81 20.64 13.72 19.46
CA PRO A 81 22.04 13.41 19.65
C PRO A 81 22.75 13.26 18.31
N GLU A 82 23.93 13.89 18.16
CA GLU A 82 24.64 13.99 16.87
C GLU A 82 24.91 12.64 16.21
N ARG A 83 24.88 11.54 16.97
CA ARG A 83 24.93 10.17 16.47
C ARG A 83 23.85 9.85 15.42
N PHE A 84 22.75 10.60 15.37
CA PHE A 84 21.67 10.42 14.38
C PHE A 84 21.78 11.33 13.15
N ARG A 85 22.77 12.25 13.07
CA ARG A 85 23.03 13.04 11.85
C ARG A 85 23.27 12.18 10.59
N PRO A 86 24.13 11.13 10.61
CA PRO A 86 24.35 10.33 9.40
C PRO A 86 23.08 9.56 9.00
N PHE A 87 22.25 9.17 9.97
CA PHE A 87 20.99 8.49 9.70
C PHE A 87 19.96 9.42 9.04
N LYS A 88 19.83 10.68 9.50
CA LYS A 88 18.96 11.67 8.85
C LYS A 88 19.39 11.96 7.41
N LEU A 89 20.68 12.10 7.16
CA LEU A 89 21.21 12.29 5.80
C LEU A 89 20.97 11.05 4.94
N ALA A 90 21.24 9.85 5.45
CA ALA A 90 20.98 8.60 4.74
C ALA A 90 19.48 8.42 4.42
N MET A 91 18.59 8.78 5.35
CA MET A 91 17.14 8.68 5.15
C MET A 91 16.65 9.71 4.12
N LEU A 92 17.14 10.95 4.18
CA LEU A 92 16.83 11.97 3.17
C LEU A 92 17.33 11.56 1.78
N LEU A 93 18.55 11.01 1.71
CA LEU A 93 19.13 10.53 0.47
C LEU A 93 18.36 9.31 -0.08
N ALA A 94 17.92 8.40 0.79
CA ALA A 94 17.06 7.29 0.41
C ALA A 94 15.71 7.78 -0.15
N ILE A 95 15.04 8.72 0.52
CA ILE A 95 13.78 9.31 0.04
C ILE A 95 13.97 10.01 -1.32
N LEU A 96 15.11 10.66 -1.52
CA LEU A 96 15.40 11.36 -2.77
C LEU A 96 15.72 10.41 -3.94
N VAL A 97 16.41 9.30 -3.67
CA VAL A 97 16.96 8.41 -4.72
C VAL A 97 16.06 7.21 -5.03
N MET A 98 15.26 6.72 -4.08
CA MET A 98 14.39 5.54 -4.30
C MET A 98 13.30 5.75 -5.37
N PRO A 99 12.50 6.84 -5.33
CA PRO A 99 11.44 7.04 -6.31
C PRO A 99 11.91 7.07 -7.77
N PRO A 100 12.97 7.81 -8.16
CA PRO A 100 13.43 7.83 -9.55
C PRO A 100 14.00 6.48 -9.99
N LEU A 101 14.72 5.76 -9.11
CA LEU A 101 15.19 4.40 -9.43
C LEU A 101 14.03 3.44 -9.68
N PHE A 102 12.97 3.53 -8.87
CA PHE A 102 11.78 2.70 -9.06
C PHE A 102 11.09 2.99 -10.40
N VAL A 103 10.89 4.27 -10.74
CA VAL A 103 10.29 4.68 -12.02
C VAL A 103 11.17 4.23 -13.20
N TYR A 104 12.49 4.41 -13.09
CA TYR A 104 13.45 4.01 -14.13
C TYR A 104 13.45 2.49 -14.35
N SER A 105 13.43 1.71 -13.27
CA SER A 105 13.35 0.24 -13.37
C SER A 105 12.07 -0.23 -14.06
N ARG A 106 10.92 0.40 -13.77
CA ARG A 106 9.64 0.08 -14.43
C ARG A 106 9.64 0.46 -15.91
N LEU A 107 10.23 1.60 -16.27
CA LEU A 107 10.40 2.02 -17.66
C LEU A 107 11.29 1.03 -18.44
N LEU A 108 12.43 0.63 -17.87
CA LEU A 108 13.30 -0.37 -18.48
C LEU A 108 12.59 -1.72 -18.65
N LEU A 109 11.83 -2.17 -17.65
CA LEU A 109 11.06 -3.41 -17.73
C LEU A 109 9.99 -3.33 -18.83
N GLY A 110 9.32 -2.18 -18.97
CA GLY A 110 8.34 -1.93 -20.01
C GLY A 110 8.93 -2.00 -21.42
N MET A 111 10.12 -1.42 -21.64
CA MET A 111 10.79 -1.47 -22.95
C MET A 111 11.22 -2.88 -23.36
N VAL A 112 11.61 -3.74 -22.40
CA VAL A 112 11.99 -5.13 -22.69
C VAL A 112 10.75 -6.01 -22.90
N ALA A 113 9.65 -5.77 -22.18
CA ALA A 113 8.45 -6.61 -22.25
C ALA A 113 7.52 -6.29 -23.42
N LEU A 114 7.46 -5.04 -23.90
CA LEU A 114 6.57 -4.63 -24.99
C LEU A 114 6.76 -5.38 -26.32
N PRO A 115 7.99 -5.61 -26.84
CA PRO A 115 8.16 -6.27 -28.13
C PRO A 115 7.72 -7.74 -28.15
N GLY A 116 7.64 -8.41 -26.99
CA GLY A 116 7.14 -9.79 -26.90
C GLY A 116 5.63 -9.92 -27.06
N ILE A 117 4.86 -8.91 -26.61
CA ILE A 117 3.38 -8.95 -26.62
C ILE A 117 2.84 -8.63 -28.02
N THR A 118 3.49 -7.73 -28.76
CA THR A 118 3.09 -7.39 -30.14
C THR A 118 3.33 -8.52 -31.13
N ALA A 119 4.30 -9.41 -30.86
CA ALA A 119 4.56 -10.56 -31.72
C ALA A 119 3.49 -11.66 -31.61
N LEU A 120 2.88 -11.85 -30.42
CA LEU A 120 1.78 -12.81 -30.25
C LEU A 120 0.44 -12.28 -30.80
N GLY A 121 0.16 -10.98 -30.65
CA GLY A 121 -1.10 -10.39 -31.11
C GLY A 121 -1.30 -10.37 -32.63
N ALA A 122 -0.21 -10.40 -33.42
CA ALA A 122 -0.29 -10.44 -34.88
C ALA A 122 -0.74 -11.79 -35.45
N ILE A 123 -0.69 -12.87 -34.65
CA ILE A 123 -1.10 -14.22 -35.09
C ILE A 123 -2.63 -14.39 -35.01
N GLU A 124 -3.31 -13.68 -34.11
CA GLU A 124 -4.76 -13.84 -33.90
C GLU A 124 -5.61 -13.05 -34.91
N THR A 125 -5.11 -11.94 -35.46
CA THR A 125 -5.90 -11.10 -36.38
C THR A 125 -6.01 -11.64 -37.81
N VAL A 126 -5.27 -12.69 -38.18
CA VAL A 126 -5.40 -13.37 -39.49
C VAL A 126 -6.33 -14.58 -39.43
N GLY A 127 -6.73 -15.02 -38.22
CA GLY A 127 -7.57 -16.22 -38.02
C GLY A 127 -9.08 -16.00 -38.12
N ALA A 128 -9.57 -14.76 -38.19
CA ALA A 128 -10.99 -14.47 -38.03
C ALA A 128 -11.84 -14.51 -39.33
N SER A 129 -11.24 -14.69 -40.51
CA SER A 129 -11.97 -14.61 -41.80
C SER A 129 -11.83 -15.84 -42.70
N LEU A 130 -11.28 -16.95 -42.22
CA LEU A 130 -11.19 -18.20 -42.98
C LEU A 130 -11.88 -19.30 -42.17
N SER A 131 -12.96 -19.86 -42.72
CA SER A 131 -13.69 -20.96 -42.08
C SER A 131 -12.73 -22.08 -41.69
N VAL A 132 -12.79 -22.51 -40.43
CA VAL A 132 -11.94 -23.53 -39.81
C VAL A 132 -11.82 -24.82 -40.64
N ALA A 133 -12.81 -25.11 -41.48
CA ALA A 133 -12.84 -26.27 -42.38
C ALA A 133 -11.82 -26.20 -43.54
N SER A 134 -11.42 -25.00 -43.99
CA SER A 134 -10.59 -24.83 -45.20
C SER A 134 -9.09 -24.80 -44.91
N LEU A 135 -8.71 -24.50 -43.67
CA LEU A 135 -7.32 -24.35 -43.25
C LEU A 135 -6.72 -25.60 -42.60
N TRP A 136 -7.54 -26.61 -42.26
CA TRP A 136 -7.06 -27.83 -41.62
C TRP A 136 -5.93 -28.55 -42.39
N PRO A 137 -5.99 -28.68 -43.74
CA PRO A 137 -4.90 -29.30 -44.49
C PRO A 137 -3.61 -28.48 -44.48
N LEU A 138 -3.74 -27.15 -44.45
CA LEU A 138 -2.62 -26.20 -44.47
C LEU A 138 -1.96 -26.08 -43.09
N MET A 139 -2.77 -26.10 -42.02
CA MET A 139 -2.31 -26.18 -40.63
C MET A 139 -1.62 -27.51 -40.33
N TYR A 140 -2.13 -28.63 -40.86
CA TYR A 140 -1.48 -29.93 -40.73
C TYR A 140 -0.13 -29.94 -41.46
N TRP A 141 -0.08 -29.41 -42.69
CA TRP A 141 1.16 -29.37 -43.49
C TRP A 141 2.22 -28.41 -42.91
N VAL A 142 1.84 -27.25 -42.40
CA VAL A 142 2.75 -26.30 -41.71
C VAL A 142 3.18 -26.85 -40.36
N GLY A 143 2.27 -27.51 -39.62
CA GLY A 143 2.57 -28.17 -38.35
C GLY A 143 3.61 -29.29 -38.49
N THR A 144 3.60 -30.03 -39.59
CA THR A 144 4.57 -31.11 -39.82
C THR A 144 5.90 -30.65 -40.45
N ASN A 145 5.91 -29.57 -41.25
CA ASN A 145 7.10 -29.17 -42.02
C ASN A 145 7.82 -27.91 -41.52
N ALA A 146 7.17 -27.01 -40.77
CA ALA A 146 7.77 -25.75 -40.33
C ALA A 146 8.04 -25.67 -38.80
N VAL A 147 7.36 -26.49 -37.99
CA VAL A 147 7.44 -26.39 -36.52
C VAL A 147 8.63 -27.18 -35.95
N ALA A 148 9.10 -28.24 -36.61
CA ALA A 148 10.18 -29.09 -36.11
C ALA A 148 11.53 -28.36 -35.87
N PRO A 149 12.01 -27.43 -36.72
CA PRO A 149 13.27 -26.73 -36.46
C PRO A 149 13.13 -25.50 -35.55
N ALA A 150 11.93 -24.97 -35.33
CA ALA A 150 11.71 -23.78 -34.50
C ALA A 150 11.53 -24.11 -33.00
N THR A 151 10.97 -25.28 -32.68
CA THR A 151 10.76 -25.70 -31.28
C THR A 151 12.06 -26.04 -30.56
N THR A 152 13.11 -26.44 -31.26
CA THR A 152 14.42 -26.73 -30.65
C THR A 152 15.15 -25.46 -30.23
N GLN A 153 15.13 -24.40 -31.05
CA GLN A 153 15.73 -23.11 -30.69
C GLN A 153 14.97 -22.39 -29.58
N LEU A 154 13.63 -22.49 -29.55
CA LEU A 154 12.84 -21.92 -28.46
C LEU A 154 13.05 -22.66 -27.13
N ALA A 155 13.22 -23.99 -27.16
CA ALA A 155 13.51 -24.78 -25.96
C ALA A 155 14.89 -24.45 -25.37
N GLU A 156 15.89 -24.20 -26.23
CA GLU A 156 17.25 -23.82 -25.80
C GLU A 156 17.32 -22.37 -25.28
N ALA A 157 16.57 -21.45 -25.89
CA ALA A 157 16.45 -20.08 -25.37
C ALA A 157 15.68 -20.04 -24.03
N ASN A 158 14.63 -20.85 -23.88
CA ASN A 158 13.83 -20.92 -22.66
C ASN A 158 14.61 -21.56 -21.50
N SER A 159 15.47 -22.56 -21.77
CA SER A 159 16.33 -23.15 -20.74
C SER A 159 17.41 -22.17 -20.24
N MET A 160 17.97 -21.33 -21.11
CA MET A 160 18.88 -20.24 -20.68
C MET A 160 18.16 -19.17 -19.86
N LEU A 161 16.94 -18.78 -20.23
CA LEU A 161 16.13 -17.82 -19.45
C LEU A 161 15.73 -18.37 -18.07
N GLN A 162 15.40 -19.66 -17.98
CA GLN A 162 15.06 -20.34 -16.72
C GLN A 162 16.27 -20.50 -15.79
N LEU A 163 17.50 -20.48 -16.30
CA LEU A 163 18.72 -20.48 -15.47
C LEU A 163 19.06 -19.09 -14.90
N VAL A 164 18.74 -18.01 -15.62
CA VAL A 164 19.11 -16.64 -15.23
C VAL A 164 18.02 -15.95 -14.38
N MET A 165 16.75 -16.12 -14.72
CA MET A 165 15.61 -15.47 -14.04
C MET A 165 15.44 -15.79 -12.54
N PRO A 166 15.57 -17.04 -12.06
CA PRO A 166 15.33 -17.33 -10.64
C PRO A 166 16.38 -16.68 -9.72
N SER A 167 17.60 -16.45 -10.20
CA SER A 167 18.65 -15.82 -9.41
C SER A 167 18.36 -14.34 -9.09
N TRP A 168 17.80 -13.59 -10.05
CA TRP A 168 17.48 -12.18 -9.89
C TRP A 168 16.21 -11.94 -9.07
N VAL A 169 15.18 -12.77 -9.27
CA VAL A 169 13.95 -12.72 -8.48
C VAL A 169 14.25 -13.14 -7.03
N ALA A 170 15.07 -14.17 -6.83
CA ALA A 170 15.52 -14.54 -5.48
C ALA A 170 16.34 -13.41 -4.84
N ALA A 171 17.33 -12.84 -5.54
CA ALA A 171 18.18 -11.78 -4.99
C ALA A 171 17.38 -10.53 -4.60
N SER A 172 16.43 -10.10 -5.42
CA SER A 172 15.58 -8.94 -5.13
C SER A 172 14.62 -9.20 -3.97
N THR A 173 14.05 -10.40 -3.89
CA THR A 173 13.19 -10.80 -2.76
C THR A 173 14.00 -10.82 -1.46
N TRP A 174 15.19 -11.43 -1.45
CA TRP A 174 16.10 -11.46 -0.30
C TRP A 174 16.55 -10.07 0.15
N LEU A 175 16.80 -9.15 -0.78
CA LEU A 175 17.17 -7.77 -0.45
C LEU A 175 16.02 -7.05 0.26
N LEU A 176 14.78 -7.22 -0.21
CA LEU A 176 13.60 -6.63 0.42
C LEU A 176 13.35 -7.21 1.82
N THR A 177 13.49 -8.53 2.01
CA THR A 177 13.37 -9.14 3.34
C THR A 177 14.48 -8.69 4.29
N ALA A 178 15.71 -8.52 3.79
CA ALA A 178 16.82 -8.02 4.61
C ALA A 178 16.59 -6.58 5.07
N VAL A 179 16.15 -5.69 4.17
CA VAL A 179 15.83 -4.29 4.52
C VAL A 179 14.66 -4.23 5.50
N ALA A 180 13.61 -5.03 5.30
CA ALA A 180 12.49 -5.12 6.24
C ALA A 180 12.93 -5.64 7.61
N GLY A 181 13.79 -6.66 7.65
CA GLY A 181 14.32 -7.24 8.88
C GLY A 181 15.16 -6.25 9.69
N VAL A 182 16.06 -5.52 9.04
CA VAL A 182 16.88 -4.47 9.68
C VAL A 182 15.98 -3.35 10.21
N GLY A 183 14.97 -2.93 9.44
CA GLY A 183 13.98 -1.95 9.89
C GLY A 183 13.22 -2.41 11.14
N LEU A 184 12.83 -3.68 11.21
CA LEU A 184 12.07 -4.24 12.34
C LEU A 184 12.92 -4.34 13.62
N VAL A 185 14.18 -4.78 13.50
CA VAL A 185 15.12 -4.83 14.64
C VAL A 185 15.38 -3.44 15.18
N TYR A 186 15.51 -2.45 14.30
CA TYR A 186 15.71 -1.06 14.67
C TYR A 186 14.48 -0.48 15.41
N LEU A 187 13.27 -0.73 14.90
CA LEU A 187 12.01 -0.34 15.55
C LEU A 187 11.88 -0.96 16.94
N ARG A 188 12.22 -2.24 17.08
CA ARG A 188 12.20 -2.93 18.39
C ARG A 188 13.18 -2.30 19.38
N ASN A 189 14.36 -1.91 18.93
CA ASN A 189 15.38 -1.29 19.78
C ASN A 189 15.00 0.16 20.19
N LEU A 190 14.25 0.86 19.34
CA LEU A 190 13.64 2.16 19.67
C LEU A 190 12.56 2.03 20.74
N ILE A 191 11.68 1.04 20.61
CA ILE A 191 10.59 0.80 21.58
C ILE A 191 11.16 0.35 22.94
N GLY A 192 12.22 -0.47 22.95
CA GLY A 192 12.84 -0.96 24.19
C GLY A 192 13.62 0.09 25.01
N ARG A 193 13.80 1.31 24.50
CA ARG A 193 14.54 2.40 25.18
C ARG A 193 13.64 3.48 25.77
N THR A 194 12.35 3.22 25.93
CA THR A 194 11.51 4.12 26.73
C THR A 194 12.08 4.15 28.16
N PRO A 195 12.58 5.30 28.66
CA PRO A 195 13.09 5.38 30.01
C PRO A 195 11.96 5.04 30.98
N ALA A 196 12.27 4.20 31.97
CA ALA A 196 11.31 3.89 33.03
C ALA A 196 10.84 5.21 33.67
N PRO A 197 9.54 5.37 33.96
CA PRO A 197 9.03 6.57 34.60
C PRO A 197 9.77 6.76 35.92
N SER A 198 10.50 7.87 36.03
CA SER A 198 11.09 8.28 37.29
C SER A 198 9.93 8.63 38.22
N HIS A 199 9.63 7.74 39.17
CA HIS A 199 8.71 8.05 40.26
C HIS A 199 9.37 9.14 41.12
N ALA A 200 8.85 10.35 40.98
CA ALA A 200 9.03 11.46 41.90
C ALA A 200 7.77 11.60 42.76
#